data_AF-A0A0S6X5P5-F1
#
_entry.id   AF-A0A0S6X5P5-F1
#
_cell.length_a   1.000
_cell.length_b   1.000
_cell.length_c   1.000
_cell.angle_alpha   90.00
_cell.angle_beta   90.00
_cell.angle_gamma   90.00
#
_symmetry.space_group_name_H-M   'P 1'
#
loop_
_entity.id
_entity.type
_entity.pdbx_description
1 polymer ?
#
loop_
_entity_poly.entity_id
_entity_poly.type
_entity_poly.pdbx_seq_one_letter_code
_entity_poly.pdbx_strand_id
1 'polypeptide(L)'
;MIGLTNAALLLASLSPVLAGLPPIVKKGSAFVDSSNNQRFAIIGVDYQPGGQSAYGTGSGDPLSDGGACLRDAVLMQKLGINTIRCYNIDPTLNHDMCMSIFDAAGIYVILDVNSPLAGQSLDRSDPAGTYNKDYLSHIFSVVEAFKSYTNLLGFFAGNEIINDVPTSGPNPPYIRAIQRDLKNYIAKHAPRTIPVGYSAADVSSILQDNWEYLQCDNGDSSSSDFFGLNSYSWCGGDATYESSGYNTLAAMFEPTTIPIFFSEYGCNLVAPRVFDEVLALYGPNMTLLSGGLVYEWSEEGNDFGLVTINSNASMNLGGDYMNLLTQYNKIDVGLIQAANSTAESRAAPKCKSSLISSSGFNNSFVIPDVPSGGQALINSGVSMSATAAFVSVTATTVTQPVFNTNGVALKDLVLKMSSNANTPSNASISGAGSSTTTGSKPSKAAAPGSHVVTAGGVLAGAVGVLAVML
;
A
#
# COMPACT_ATOMS: atom_id res chain seq x y z
N MET A 1 34.74 41.72 52.28
CA MET A 1 34.19 40.35 52.11
C MET A 1 32.97 40.48 51.23
N ILE A 2 33.10 40.19 49.94
CA ILE A 2 32.01 40.27 48.95
C ILE A 2 31.59 38.84 48.64
N GLY A 3 30.30 38.55 48.83
CA GLY A 3 29.73 37.21 48.78
C GLY A 3 29.74 36.60 47.38
N LEU A 4 30.08 35.32 47.30
CA LEU A 4 29.93 34.51 46.09
C LEU A 4 28.46 34.12 45.92
N THR A 5 27.88 34.52 44.80
CA THR A 5 26.59 34.02 44.31
C THR A 5 26.80 32.70 43.58
N ASN A 6 26.13 31.64 44.04
CA ASN A 6 26.08 30.33 43.39
C ASN A 6 25.27 30.44 42.09
N ALA A 7 25.93 30.29 40.94
CA ALA A 7 25.26 30.07 39.66
C ALA A 7 24.90 28.57 39.54
N ALA A 8 23.61 28.25 39.65
CA ALA A 8 23.10 26.92 39.35
C ALA A 8 23.12 26.71 37.82
N LEU A 9 23.96 25.79 37.36
CA LEU A 9 24.03 25.36 35.97
C LEU A 9 22.82 24.46 35.70
N LEU A 10 21.78 24.97 35.01
CA LEU A 10 20.74 24.13 34.43
C LEU A 10 21.36 23.32 33.28
N LEU A 11 21.72 22.06 33.53
CA LEU A 11 21.89 21.09 32.44
C LEU A 11 20.50 20.76 31.90
N ALA A 12 20.14 21.36 30.77
CA ALA A 12 19.03 20.87 29.96
C ALA A 12 19.37 19.45 29.50
N SER A 13 18.67 18.46 30.05
CA SER A 13 18.70 17.09 29.56
C SER A 13 18.09 17.08 28.15
N LEU A 14 18.95 17.20 27.13
CA LEU A 14 18.59 16.87 25.75
C LEU A 14 18.33 15.36 25.73
N SER A 15 17.06 14.96 25.90
CA SER A 15 16.63 13.62 25.56
C SER A 15 17.00 13.39 24.09
N PRO A 16 17.76 12.36 23.73
CA PRO A 16 18.00 12.05 22.34
C PRO A 16 16.64 11.71 21.72
N VAL A 17 16.13 12.62 20.88
CA VAL A 17 15.10 12.26 19.92
C VAL A 17 15.78 11.22 19.03
N LEU A 18 15.36 9.97 19.13
CA LEU A 18 15.76 8.95 18.17
C LEU A 18 15.40 9.53 16.80
N ALA A 19 16.39 9.74 15.93
CA ALA A 19 16.12 10.24 14.59
C ALA A 19 15.17 9.24 13.92
N GLY A 20 14.03 9.74 13.40
CA GLY A 20 13.09 8.89 12.68
C GLY A 20 13.75 8.23 11.47
N LEU A 21 13.10 7.22 10.92
CA LEU A 21 13.59 6.49 9.76
C LEU A 21 13.99 7.48 8.64
N PRO A 22 15.18 7.32 8.03
CA PRO A 22 15.55 8.14 6.88
C PRO A 22 14.48 8.05 5.79
N PRO A 23 14.10 9.17 5.14
CA PRO A 23 13.17 9.10 4.03
C PRO A 23 13.67 8.15 2.94
N ILE A 24 12.75 7.34 2.40
CA ILE A 24 12.99 6.61 1.15
C ILE A 24 12.73 7.57 -0.01
N VAL A 25 13.67 7.61 -0.96
CA VAL A 25 13.63 8.47 -2.13
C VAL A 25 13.77 7.67 -3.40
N LYS A 26 13.28 8.23 -4.51
CA LYS A 26 13.45 7.66 -5.84
C LYS A 26 14.85 7.95 -6.38
N LYS A 27 15.48 6.93 -6.97
CA LYS A 27 16.69 7.05 -7.79
C LYS A 27 16.55 6.20 -9.05
N GLY A 28 16.18 6.85 -10.16
CA GLY A 28 15.79 6.15 -11.39
C GLY A 28 14.66 5.16 -11.13
N SER A 29 14.87 3.90 -11.50
CA SER A 29 13.90 2.82 -11.32
C SER A 29 13.90 2.14 -9.95
N ALA A 30 14.59 2.69 -8.95
CA ALA A 30 14.67 2.09 -7.62
C ALA A 30 14.28 3.08 -6.52
N PHE A 31 13.79 2.54 -5.41
CA PHE A 31 13.76 3.24 -4.13
C PHE A 31 15.09 3.05 -3.40
N VAL A 32 15.57 4.09 -2.72
CA VAL A 32 16.78 4.06 -1.92
C VAL A 32 16.60 4.81 -0.60
N ASP A 33 17.28 4.34 0.45
CA ASP A 33 17.41 5.07 1.71
C ASP A 33 18.29 6.32 1.50
N SER A 34 17.74 7.49 1.85
CA SER A 34 18.41 8.78 1.63
C SER A 34 19.68 8.99 2.48
N SER A 35 19.87 8.24 3.56
CA SER A 35 21.03 8.36 4.45
C SER A 35 22.25 7.59 3.97
N ASN A 36 22.05 6.47 3.27
CA ASN A 36 23.11 5.52 2.92
C ASN A 36 23.09 5.06 1.45
N ASN A 37 22.09 5.47 0.65
CA ASN A 37 21.86 5.06 -0.73
C ASN A 37 21.66 3.56 -0.95
N GLN A 38 21.40 2.79 0.09
CA GLN A 38 21.06 1.38 -0.03
C GLN A 38 19.70 1.25 -0.74
N ARG A 39 19.59 0.29 -1.66
CA ARG A 39 18.34 0.00 -2.31
C ARG A 39 17.30 -0.48 -1.29
N PHE A 40 16.10 0.09 -1.38
CA PHE A 40 14.95 -0.28 -0.57
C PHE A 40 13.98 -1.10 -1.44
N ALA A 41 13.68 -2.32 -1.01
CA ALA A 41 12.62 -3.13 -1.56
C ALA A 41 11.47 -3.20 -0.56
N ILE A 42 10.25 -2.99 -1.04
CA ILE A 42 9.02 -3.06 -0.28
C ILE A 42 8.76 -4.53 0.06
N ILE A 43 8.68 -4.84 1.34
CA ILE A 43 8.13 -6.10 1.86
C ILE A 43 6.96 -5.66 2.72
N GLY A 44 5.73 -5.81 2.21
CA GLY A 44 4.61 -5.11 2.82
C GLY A 44 3.32 -5.91 2.98
N VAL A 45 2.34 -5.22 3.54
CA VAL A 45 0.95 -5.65 3.64
C VAL A 45 0.04 -4.43 3.49
N ASP A 46 -1.12 -4.62 2.90
CA ASP A 46 -2.17 -3.62 2.87
C ASP A 46 -2.88 -3.57 4.24
N TYR A 47 -3.05 -2.36 4.78
CA TYR A 47 -3.51 -2.12 6.15
C TYR A 47 -4.70 -1.16 6.18
N GLN A 48 -5.90 -1.72 6.12
CA GLN A 48 -7.16 -0.97 6.24
C GLN A 48 -8.22 -1.72 7.08
N PRO A 49 -7.99 -1.96 8.39
CA PRO A 49 -9.03 -2.49 9.27
C PRO A 49 -10.40 -1.81 9.13
N GLY A 50 -11.44 -2.62 8.92
CA GLY A 50 -12.82 -2.18 8.65
C GLY A 50 -13.12 -1.91 7.16
N GLY A 51 -12.10 -2.00 6.30
CA GLY A 51 -12.17 -1.77 4.86
C GLY A 51 -12.73 -0.40 4.48
N GLN A 52 -13.13 -0.28 3.22
CA GLN A 52 -13.74 0.94 2.68
C GLN A 52 -15.02 1.35 3.44
N SER A 53 -15.76 0.37 3.96
CA SER A 53 -17.06 0.60 4.61
C SER A 53 -16.97 1.32 5.96
N ALA A 54 -15.82 1.24 6.63
CA ALA A 54 -15.60 1.92 7.90
C ALA A 54 -15.30 3.41 7.72
N TYR A 55 -14.86 3.84 6.54
CA TYR A 55 -14.47 5.24 6.32
C TYR A 55 -15.67 6.19 6.43
N GLY A 56 -15.48 7.34 7.09
CA GLY A 56 -16.55 8.31 7.36
C GLY A 56 -17.49 7.95 8.52
N THR A 57 -17.30 6.80 9.19
CA THR A 57 -18.09 6.39 10.37
C THR A 57 -17.50 6.87 11.70
N GLY A 58 -16.32 7.49 11.68
CA GLY A 58 -15.55 7.88 12.86
C GLY A 58 -14.57 6.82 13.36
N SER A 59 -14.53 5.62 12.75
CA SER A 59 -13.61 4.53 13.11
C SER A 59 -12.91 3.87 11.91
N GLY A 60 -12.93 4.51 10.73
CA GLY A 60 -12.38 3.94 9.49
C GLY A 60 -10.98 4.41 9.10
N ASP A 61 -10.34 5.25 9.93
CA ASP A 61 -8.95 5.65 9.73
C ASP A 61 -8.03 4.72 10.56
N PRO A 62 -7.27 3.83 9.90
CA PRO A 62 -6.45 2.83 10.59
C PRO A 62 -5.21 3.43 11.27
N LEU A 63 -4.91 4.71 11.03
CA LEU A 63 -3.77 5.43 11.60
C LEU A 63 -4.18 6.40 12.72
N SER A 64 -5.38 6.26 13.27
CA SER A 64 -5.92 7.14 14.32
C SER A 64 -5.98 6.52 15.73
N ASP A 65 -5.78 5.20 15.87
CA ASP A 65 -5.78 4.49 17.16
C ASP A 65 -4.38 3.94 17.49
N GLY A 66 -3.64 4.64 18.35
CA GLY A 66 -2.30 4.23 18.77
C GLY A 66 -2.23 2.85 19.45
N GLY A 67 -3.30 2.41 20.11
CA GLY A 67 -3.36 1.08 20.73
C GLY A 67 -3.50 -0.04 19.69
N ALA A 68 -4.32 0.18 18.66
CA ALA A 68 -4.44 -0.72 17.52
C ALA A 68 -3.15 -0.74 16.69
N CYS A 69 -2.59 0.43 16.38
CA CYS A 69 -1.32 0.57 15.67
C CYS A 69 -0.17 -0.14 16.40
N LEU A 70 -0.07 -0.02 17.74
CA LEU A 70 0.96 -0.73 18.51
C LEU A 70 0.80 -2.25 18.42
N ARG A 71 -0.42 -2.76 18.61
CA ARG A 71 -0.72 -4.19 18.47
C ARG A 71 -0.27 -4.68 17.09
N ASP A 72 -0.73 -4.00 16.03
CA ASP A 72 -0.52 -4.44 14.67
C ASP A 72 0.97 -4.32 14.26
N ALA A 73 1.61 -3.19 14.57
CA ALA A 73 3.04 -2.96 14.29
C ALA A 73 3.94 -4.01 14.95
N VAL A 74 3.63 -4.48 16.16
CA VAL A 74 4.43 -5.55 16.81
C VAL A 74 4.36 -6.87 16.05
N LEU A 75 3.18 -7.23 15.54
CA LEU A 75 3.00 -8.47 14.78
C LEU A 75 3.54 -8.32 13.35
N MET A 76 3.39 -7.15 12.73
CA MET A 76 4.00 -6.80 11.44
C MET A 76 5.54 -6.81 11.52
N GLN A 77 6.10 -6.27 12.60
CA GLN A 77 7.53 -6.29 12.84
C GLN A 77 8.05 -7.74 12.93
N LYS A 78 7.33 -8.62 13.64
CA LYS A 78 7.64 -10.07 13.68
C LYS A 78 7.49 -10.74 12.32
N LEU A 79 6.52 -10.33 11.52
CA LEU A 79 6.31 -10.85 10.16
C LEU A 79 7.48 -10.49 9.22
N GLY A 80 8.22 -9.42 9.54
CA GLY A 80 9.38 -8.98 8.77
C GLY A 80 9.05 -7.92 7.72
N ILE A 81 7.85 -7.33 7.76
CA ILE A 81 7.46 -6.30 6.79
C ILE A 81 8.08 -4.95 7.14
N ASN A 82 8.33 -4.13 6.13
CA ASN A 82 8.91 -2.79 6.26
C ASN A 82 8.00 -1.69 5.70
N THR A 83 6.85 -2.04 5.13
CA THR A 83 5.94 -1.09 4.50
C THR A 83 4.50 -1.51 4.71
N ILE A 84 3.63 -0.55 5.01
CA ILE A 84 2.18 -0.71 4.92
C ILE A 84 1.60 0.23 3.86
N ARG A 85 0.48 -0.15 3.27
CA ARG A 85 -0.35 0.74 2.45
C ARG A 85 -1.69 0.98 3.12
N CYS A 86 -2.11 2.23 3.22
CA CYS A 86 -3.46 2.58 3.70
C CYS A 86 -4.23 3.30 2.59
N TYR A 87 -5.47 2.88 2.37
CA TYR A 87 -6.30 3.35 1.26
C TYR A 87 -7.13 4.58 1.60
N ASN A 88 -7.60 4.69 2.84
CA ASN A 88 -8.54 5.73 3.24
C ASN A 88 -8.12 6.31 4.60
N ILE A 89 -7.78 7.60 4.57
CA ILE A 89 -7.26 8.35 5.72
C ILE A 89 -8.06 9.63 5.88
N ASP A 90 -8.47 9.93 7.11
CA ASP A 90 -9.15 11.17 7.45
C ASP A 90 -8.09 12.21 7.83
N PRO A 91 -7.79 13.20 6.98
CA PRO A 91 -6.73 14.16 7.26
C PRO A 91 -7.04 15.08 8.45
N THR A 92 -8.25 15.06 8.99
CA THR A 92 -8.65 15.89 10.14
C THR A 92 -8.31 15.28 11.50
N LEU A 93 -7.97 13.98 11.53
CA LEU A 93 -7.58 13.26 12.74
C LEU A 93 -6.09 13.44 13.06
N ASN A 94 -5.69 13.06 14.27
CA ASN A 94 -4.29 13.04 14.68
C ASN A 94 -3.69 11.65 14.43
N HIS A 95 -2.62 11.59 13.63
CA HIS A 95 -1.91 10.36 13.29
C HIS A 95 -0.53 10.23 13.94
N ASP A 96 -0.15 11.19 14.79
CA ASP A 96 1.20 11.35 15.33
C ASP A 96 1.66 10.06 16.02
N MET A 97 0.80 9.47 16.86
CA MET A 97 1.14 8.27 17.62
C MET A 97 1.32 7.04 16.72
N CYS A 98 0.41 6.79 15.78
CA CYS A 98 0.52 5.66 14.85
C CYS A 98 1.74 5.79 13.95
N MET A 99 1.98 6.97 13.36
CA MET A 99 3.15 7.21 12.53
C MET A 99 4.45 7.03 13.32
N SER A 100 4.49 7.46 14.58
CA SER A 100 5.64 7.25 15.49
C SER A 100 5.85 5.77 15.85
N ILE A 101 4.78 5.01 16.04
CA ILE A 101 4.85 3.56 16.30
C ILE A 101 5.39 2.80 15.08
N PHE A 102 4.88 3.10 13.88
CA PHE A 102 5.36 2.45 12.66
C PHE A 102 6.81 2.85 12.36
N ASP A 103 7.18 4.11 12.55
CA ASP A 103 8.57 4.58 12.44
C ASP A 103 9.49 3.79 13.39
N ALA A 104 9.12 3.73 14.68
CA ALA A 104 9.84 2.95 15.68
C ALA A 104 9.88 1.44 15.36
N ALA A 105 8.90 0.91 14.63
CA ALA A 105 8.87 -0.48 14.20
C ALA A 105 9.81 -0.75 13.01
N GLY A 106 10.34 0.29 12.35
CA GLY A 106 11.07 0.15 11.08
C GLY A 106 10.13 0.06 9.86
N ILE A 107 8.91 0.57 9.96
CA ILE A 107 7.84 0.43 8.96
C ILE A 107 7.52 1.79 8.33
N TYR A 108 7.59 1.83 7.00
CA TYR A 108 7.16 2.94 6.17
C TYR A 108 5.67 2.83 5.80
N VAL A 109 5.08 3.95 5.41
CA VAL A 109 3.66 4.05 5.05
C VAL A 109 3.53 4.60 3.63
N ILE A 110 2.77 3.93 2.77
CA ILE A 110 2.28 4.46 1.49
C ILE A 110 0.81 4.80 1.68
N LEU A 111 0.39 5.99 1.24
CA LEU A 111 -0.99 6.45 1.41
C LEU A 111 -1.64 6.72 0.07
N ASP A 112 -2.85 6.23 -0.12
CA ASP A 112 -3.74 6.75 -1.14
C ASP A 112 -4.29 8.11 -0.66
N VAL A 113 -4.24 9.13 -1.52
CA VAL A 113 -4.78 10.46 -1.17
C VAL A 113 -6.30 10.56 -1.36
N ASN A 114 -6.91 9.50 -1.88
CA ASN A 114 -8.32 9.45 -2.23
C ASN A 114 -9.13 8.77 -1.11
N SER A 115 -10.44 8.98 -1.13
CA SER A 115 -11.36 8.31 -0.23
C SER A 115 -12.63 7.85 -0.96
N PRO A 116 -13.44 6.96 -0.35
CA PRO A 116 -14.69 6.49 -0.93
C PRO A 116 -15.82 7.53 -0.86
N LEU A 117 -15.61 8.66 -0.17
CA LEU A 117 -16.62 9.69 -0.06
C LEU A 117 -16.76 10.47 -1.37
N ALA A 118 -18.00 10.87 -1.68
CA ALA A 118 -18.29 11.63 -2.89
C ALA A 118 -17.44 12.92 -2.94
N GLY A 119 -16.79 13.14 -4.09
CA GLY A 119 -15.91 14.29 -4.32
C GLY A 119 -14.50 14.17 -3.73
N GLN A 120 -14.15 13.04 -3.10
CA GLN A 120 -12.81 12.76 -2.54
C GLN A 120 -12.02 11.75 -3.38
N SER A 121 -12.47 11.47 -4.59
CA SER A 121 -11.80 10.63 -5.57
C SER A 121 -12.16 11.08 -6.99
N LEU A 122 -11.34 10.72 -7.97
CA LEU A 122 -11.67 10.87 -9.38
C LEU A 122 -12.68 9.79 -9.78
N ASP A 123 -13.86 10.19 -10.24
CA ASP A 123 -14.82 9.26 -10.83
C ASP A 123 -14.37 8.89 -12.23
N ARG A 124 -14.01 7.61 -12.43
CA ARG A 124 -13.54 7.10 -13.72
C ARG A 124 -14.55 7.23 -14.87
N SER A 125 -15.85 7.42 -14.56
CA SER A 125 -16.92 7.63 -15.53
C SER A 125 -17.13 9.11 -15.89
N ASP A 126 -16.72 10.04 -15.01
CA ASP A 126 -16.75 11.48 -15.23
C ASP A 126 -15.50 12.16 -14.63
N PRO A 127 -14.30 11.91 -15.21
CA PRO A 127 -13.07 12.48 -14.67
C PRO A 127 -13.02 14.00 -14.83
N ALA A 128 -13.70 14.56 -15.84
CA ALA A 128 -13.78 15.99 -16.07
C ALA A 128 -14.60 16.71 -14.98
N GLY A 129 -15.74 16.13 -14.57
CA GLY A 129 -16.60 16.70 -13.53
C GLY A 129 -16.04 16.55 -12.13
N THR A 130 -15.23 15.51 -11.87
CA THR A 130 -14.69 15.21 -10.54
C THR A 130 -13.29 15.74 -10.28
N TYR A 131 -12.50 16.06 -11.32
CA TYR A 131 -11.26 16.80 -11.17
C TYR A 131 -11.53 18.31 -10.99
N ASN A 132 -11.84 18.69 -9.75
CA ASN A 132 -12.24 20.05 -9.40
C ASN A 132 -11.52 20.55 -8.13
N LYS A 133 -11.82 21.80 -7.73
CA LYS A 133 -11.17 22.46 -6.59
C LYS A 133 -11.39 21.73 -5.26
N ASP A 134 -12.58 21.18 -5.04
CA ASP A 134 -12.92 20.55 -3.76
C ASP A 134 -12.16 19.22 -3.61
N TYR A 135 -12.07 18.45 -4.70
CA TYR A 135 -11.20 17.28 -4.77
C TYR A 135 -9.73 17.64 -4.53
N LEU A 136 -9.21 18.69 -5.19
CA LEU A 136 -7.84 19.16 -4.94
C LEU A 136 -7.64 19.59 -3.48
N SER A 137 -8.63 20.24 -2.87
CA SER A 137 -8.56 20.62 -1.46
C SER A 137 -8.45 19.40 -0.56
N HIS A 138 -9.17 18.32 -0.85
CA HIS A 138 -9.10 17.08 -0.07
C HIS A 138 -7.71 16.44 -0.15
N ILE A 139 -7.22 16.16 -1.36
CA ILE A 139 -5.93 15.48 -1.53
C ILE A 139 -4.75 16.30 -0.95
N PHE A 140 -4.84 17.63 -1.00
CA PHE A 140 -3.86 18.51 -0.36
C PHE A 140 -3.94 18.49 1.17
N SER A 141 -5.13 18.32 1.75
CA SER A 141 -5.26 18.13 3.20
C SER A 141 -4.59 16.83 3.66
N VAL A 142 -4.65 15.75 2.86
CA VAL A 142 -3.90 14.52 3.13
C VAL A 142 -2.39 14.78 3.10
N VAL A 143 -1.89 15.56 2.13
CA VAL A 143 -0.47 15.97 2.11
C VAL A 143 -0.12 16.74 3.38
N GLU A 144 -0.91 17.72 3.79
CA GLU A 144 -0.64 18.51 5.01
C GLU A 144 -0.62 17.65 6.29
N ALA A 145 -1.52 16.67 6.39
CA ALA A 145 -1.60 15.78 7.54
C ALA A 145 -0.38 14.83 7.66
N PHE A 146 0.36 14.56 6.59
CA PHE A 146 1.42 13.54 6.60
C PHE A 146 2.81 13.99 6.14
N LYS A 147 2.96 15.17 5.52
CA LYS A 147 4.22 15.62 4.92
C LYS A 147 5.41 15.72 5.88
N SER A 148 5.16 15.82 7.18
CA SER A 148 6.20 15.92 8.22
C SER A 148 6.83 14.58 8.61
N TYR A 149 6.17 13.45 8.33
CA TYR A 149 6.68 12.14 8.74
C TYR A 149 7.73 11.65 7.74
N THR A 150 8.89 11.23 8.25
CA THR A 150 9.99 10.73 7.41
C THR A 150 9.74 9.30 6.93
N ASN A 151 8.95 8.52 7.67
CA ASN A 151 8.53 7.17 7.27
C ASN A 151 7.32 7.14 6.31
N LEU A 152 6.79 8.30 5.87
CA LEU A 152 5.87 8.34 4.73
C LEU A 152 6.68 8.08 3.44
N LEU A 153 6.53 6.91 2.83
CA LEU A 153 7.28 6.54 1.62
C LEU A 153 6.80 7.33 0.40
N GLY A 154 5.48 7.46 0.22
CA GLY A 154 4.90 8.12 -0.95
C GLY A 154 3.38 8.16 -0.93
N PHE A 155 2.82 8.82 -1.94
CA PHE A 155 1.39 8.92 -2.16
C PHE A 155 0.95 8.23 -3.44
N PHE A 156 -0.12 7.44 -3.39
CA PHE A 156 -0.87 7.05 -4.58
C PHE A 156 -1.88 8.15 -4.93
N ALA A 157 -1.74 8.75 -6.11
CA ALA A 157 -2.65 9.75 -6.66
C ALA A 157 -3.99 9.14 -7.11
N GLY A 158 -4.03 7.83 -7.33
CA GLY A 158 -5.21 7.09 -7.76
C GLY A 158 -4.97 5.59 -7.71
N ASN A 159 -6.07 4.84 -7.56
CA ASN A 159 -6.10 3.39 -7.53
C ASN A 159 -7.11 2.89 -8.55
N GLU A 160 -6.67 2.08 -9.52
CA GLU A 160 -7.52 1.42 -10.51
C GLU A 160 -8.59 2.32 -11.15
N ILE A 161 -8.23 3.57 -11.43
CA ILE A 161 -9.09 4.50 -12.18
C ILE A 161 -9.31 3.92 -13.58
N ILE A 162 -8.23 3.44 -14.20
CA ILE A 162 -8.27 2.60 -15.39
C ILE A 162 -8.36 1.14 -14.93
N ASN A 163 -9.55 0.55 -15.04
CA ASN A 163 -9.83 -0.84 -14.67
C ASN A 163 -10.38 -1.69 -15.83
N ASP A 164 -10.56 -1.09 -17.00
CA ASP A 164 -10.93 -1.76 -18.23
C ASP A 164 -10.49 -0.94 -19.47
N VAL A 165 -10.71 -1.49 -20.67
CA VAL A 165 -10.38 -0.79 -21.92
C VAL A 165 -11.18 0.52 -22.09
N PRO A 166 -12.51 0.58 -21.87
CA PRO A 166 -13.27 1.83 -21.95
C PRO A 166 -12.75 2.97 -21.07
N THR A 167 -12.35 2.68 -19.83
CA THR A 167 -11.84 3.68 -18.88
C THR A 167 -10.45 4.19 -19.26
N SER A 168 -9.70 3.47 -20.12
CA SER A 168 -8.38 3.89 -20.59
C SER A 168 -8.39 5.04 -21.62
N GLY A 169 -9.56 5.38 -22.17
CA GLY A 169 -9.70 6.51 -23.10
C GLY A 169 -9.74 7.89 -22.39
N PRO A 170 -10.66 8.12 -21.44
CA PRO A 170 -10.81 9.46 -20.85
C PRO A 170 -9.88 9.73 -19.66
N ASN A 171 -9.44 8.72 -18.92
CA ASN A 171 -8.80 8.91 -17.61
C ASN A 171 -7.29 9.24 -17.60
N PRO A 172 -6.43 8.73 -18.50
CA PRO A 172 -4.98 8.93 -18.38
C PRO A 172 -4.52 10.39 -18.23
N PRO A 173 -5.08 11.38 -18.98
CA PRO A 173 -4.70 12.79 -18.80
C PRO A 173 -4.97 13.33 -17.40
N TYR A 174 -6.06 12.90 -16.76
CA TYR A 174 -6.44 13.35 -15.42
C TYR A 174 -5.55 12.74 -14.35
N ILE A 175 -5.17 11.46 -14.49
CA ILE A 175 -4.20 10.82 -13.58
C ILE A 175 -2.89 11.61 -13.58
N ARG A 176 -2.38 11.97 -14.77
CA ARG A 176 -1.19 12.83 -14.89
C ARG A 176 -1.39 14.22 -14.29
N ALA A 177 -2.54 14.85 -14.50
CA ALA A 177 -2.84 16.18 -13.94
C ALA A 177 -2.89 16.17 -12.40
N ILE A 178 -3.46 15.14 -11.78
CA ILE A 178 -3.49 14.98 -10.32
C ILE A 178 -2.06 14.81 -9.78
N GLN A 179 -1.24 13.97 -10.42
CA GLN A 179 0.16 13.80 -10.02
C GLN A 179 0.96 15.10 -10.15
N ARG A 180 0.78 15.85 -11.25
CA ARG A 180 1.39 17.18 -11.45
C ARG A 180 1.05 18.11 -10.28
N ASP A 181 -0.23 18.17 -9.92
CA ASP A 181 -0.72 19.11 -8.92
C ASP A 181 -0.30 18.74 -7.50
N LEU A 182 -0.35 17.45 -7.14
CA LEU A 182 0.21 16.93 -5.89
C LEU A 182 1.69 17.25 -5.78
N LYS A 183 2.47 16.96 -6.82
CA LYS A 183 3.92 17.21 -6.81
C LYS A 183 4.25 18.70 -6.72
N ASN A 184 3.49 19.55 -7.40
CA ASN A 184 3.64 21.01 -7.29
C ASN A 184 3.28 21.52 -5.89
N TYR A 185 2.25 20.95 -5.26
CA TYR A 185 1.87 21.27 -3.89
C TYR A 185 2.95 20.83 -2.89
N ILE A 186 3.39 19.57 -2.96
CA ILE A 186 4.45 18.99 -2.13
C ILE A 186 5.73 19.82 -2.25
N ALA A 187 6.16 20.16 -3.48
CA ALA A 187 7.36 20.97 -3.69
C ALA A 187 7.32 22.35 -3.02
N LYS A 188 6.12 22.90 -2.79
CA LYS A 188 5.94 24.21 -2.17
C LYS A 188 5.77 24.15 -0.64
N HIS A 189 5.17 23.09 -0.14
CA HIS A 189 4.68 23.03 1.26
C HIS A 189 5.32 21.94 2.12
N ALA A 190 5.96 20.93 1.52
CA ALA A 190 6.59 19.84 2.26
C ALA A 190 8.08 20.11 2.55
N PRO A 191 8.61 19.62 3.69
CA PRO A 191 10.02 19.79 4.05
C PRO A 191 10.96 18.91 3.21
N ARG A 192 10.41 17.98 2.41
CA ARG A 192 11.15 17.05 1.55
C ARG A 192 10.32 16.73 0.30
N THR A 193 10.98 16.19 -0.72
CA THR A 193 10.28 15.53 -1.81
C THR A 193 9.60 14.26 -1.29
N ILE A 194 8.32 14.09 -1.62
CA ILE A 194 7.54 12.90 -1.35
C ILE A 194 7.12 12.36 -2.73
N PRO A 195 7.55 11.14 -3.11
CA PRO A 195 7.15 10.52 -4.37
C PRO A 195 5.63 10.42 -4.51
N VAL A 196 5.11 10.69 -5.70
CA VAL A 196 3.69 10.50 -6.05
C VAL A 196 3.58 9.53 -7.23
N GLY A 197 2.84 8.44 -7.04
CA GLY A 197 2.65 7.40 -8.04
C GLY A 197 1.19 7.04 -8.27
N TYR A 198 0.97 5.93 -8.98
CA TYR A 198 -0.35 5.41 -9.33
C TYR A 198 -0.40 3.90 -9.09
N SER A 199 -1.51 3.40 -8.56
CA SER A 199 -1.77 1.97 -8.36
C SER A 199 -2.70 1.48 -9.48
N ALA A 200 -2.22 0.57 -10.32
CA ALA A 200 -2.89 0.12 -11.53
C ALA A 200 -3.53 -1.26 -11.35
N ALA A 201 -4.67 -1.48 -11.99
CA ALA A 201 -5.25 -2.81 -12.19
C ALA A 201 -4.43 -3.59 -13.23
N ASP A 202 -4.38 -4.91 -13.11
CA ASP A 202 -3.78 -5.81 -14.11
C ASP A 202 -4.74 -6.06 -15.30
N VAL A 203 -4.99 -5.01 -16.09
CA VAL A 203 -5.72 -5.13 -17.36
C VAL A 203 -4.73 -5.45 -18.48
N SER A 204 -4.41 -6.74 -18.62
CA SER A 204 -3.35 -7.24 -19.51
C SER A 204 -3.31 -6.63 -20.93
N SER A 205 -4.45 -6.31 -21.53
CA SER A 205 -4.53 -5.73 -22.88
C SER A 205 -4.03 -4.30 -23.00
N ILE A 206 -3.96 -3.54 -21.90
CA ILE A 206 -3.60 -2.12 -21.87
C ILE A 206 -2.55 -1.78 -20.80
N LEU A 207 -2.10 -2.76 -20.01
CA LEU A 207 -1.17 -2.53 -18.90
C LEU A 207 0.12 -1.87 -19.36
N GLN A 208 0.72 -2.35 -20.46
CA GLN A 208 1.93 -1.76 -21.01
C GLN A 208 1.72 -0.30 -21.41
N ASP A 209 0.61 0.02 -22.08
CA ASP A 209 0.30 1.39 -22.48
C ASP A 209 0.05 2.29 -21.27
N ASN A 210 -0.60 1.79 -20.22
CA ASN A 210 -0.82 2.53 -18.98
C ASN A 210 0.51 2.89 -18.30
N TRP A 211 1.40 1.90 -18.15
CA TRP A 211 2.72 2.12 -17.59
C TRP A 211 3.57 3.07 -18.45
N GLU A 212 3.64 2.86 -19.77
CA GLU A 212 4.38 3.73 -20.70
C GLU A 212 3.85 5.18 -20.66
N TYR A 213 2.52 5.35 -20.60
CA TYR A 213 1.88 6.65 -20.51
C TYR A 213 2.25 7.39 -19.22
N LEU A 214 2.34 6.68 -18.10
CA LEU A 214 2.59 7.28 -16.79
C LEU A 214 4.07 7.51 -16.50
N GLN A 215 4.98 6.68 -17.03
CA GLN A 215 6.42 6.85 -16.80
C GLN A 215 7.07 7.93 -17.68
N CYS A 216 6.51 8.20 -18.87
CA CYS A 216 7.17 9.05 -19.85
C CYS A 216 7.28 10.51 -19.40
N ASP A 217 8.32 11.19 -19.89
CA ASP A 217 8.58 12.60 -19.64
C ASP A 217 7.79 13.48 -20.62
N ASN A 218 6.86 14.27 -20.08
CA ASN A 218 5.99 15.20 -20.82
C ASN A 218 6.48 16.66 -20.79
N GLY A 219 7.68 16.92 -20.25
CA GLY A 219 8.20 18.28 -20.07
C GLY A 219 7.60 19.04 -18.88
N ASP A 220 6.91 18.34 -17.98
CA ASP A 220 6.30 18.87 -16.75
C ASP A 220 6.48 17.86 -15.58
N SER A 221 5.87 18.15 -14.42
CA SER A 221 5.94 17.28 -13.23
C SER A 221 4.91 16.14 -13.22
N SER A 222 4.20 15.87 -14.33
CA SER A 222 3.05 14.97 -14.37
C SER A 222 3.38 13.48 -14.49
N SER A 223 4.64 13.12 -14.73
CA SER A 223 5.07 11.72 -14.75
C SER A 223 4.97 11.11 -13.36
N SER A 224 4.56 9.85 -13.29
CA SER A 224 4.57 9.07 -12.04
C SER A 224 5.99 8.94 -11.47
N ASP A 225 6.12 9.07 -10.16
CA ASP A 225 7.39 8.80 -9.50
C ASP A 225 7.62 7.30 -9.30
N PHE A 226 6.55 6.52 -9.16
CA PHE A 226 6.53 5.05 -9.08
C PHE A 226 5.21 4.50 -9.64
N PHE A 227 5.17 3.21 -9.95
CA PHE A 227 4.01 2.50 -10.47
C PHE A 227 3.73 1.26 -9.62
N GLY A 228 2.58 1.22 -8.96
CA GLY A 228 2.06 0.04 -8.28
C GLY A 228 1.21 -0.78 -9.24
N LEU A 229 1.33 -2.10 -9.19
CA LEU A 229 0.43 -3.03 -9.88
C LEU A 229 -0.31 -3.91 -8.87
N ASN A 230 -1.63 -3.91 -8.94
CA ASN A 230 -2.46 -4.88 -8.22
C ASN A 230 -2.47 -6.19 -9.02
N SER A 231 -1.62 -7.13 -8.62
CA SER A 231 -1.32 -8.35 -9.39
C SER A 231 -1.70 -9.62 -8.63
N TYR A 232 -2.84 -10.20 -9.02
CA TYR A 232 -3.37 -11.45 -8.46
C TYR A 232 -3.14 -12.67 -9.37
N SER A 233 -2.23 -12.58 -10.33
CA SER A 233 -2.07 -13.59 -11.39
C SER A 233 -1.42 -14.91 -10.91
N TRP A 234 -0.82 -14.94 -9.72
CA TRP A 234 -0.27 -16.15 -9.11
C TRP A 234 -1.24 -16.71 -8.07
N CYS A 235 -1.78 -17.91 -8.30
CA CYS A 235 -2.72 -18.57 -7.40
C CYS A 235 -2.29 -20.01 -7.06
N GLY A 236 -2.10 -20.29 -5.78
CA GLY A 236 -1.77 -21.63 -5.26
C GLY A 236 -0.29 -22.05 -5.44
N GLY A 237 0.06 -23.20 -4.86
CA GLY A 237 1.45 -23.71 -4.86
C GLY A 237 1.90 -24.40 -6.14
N ASP A 238 0.98 -24.71 -7.05
CA ASP A 238 1.30 -25.32 -8.36
C ASP A 238 1.67 -24.27 -9.42
N ALA A 239 1.42 -22.98 -9.14
CA ALA A 239 1.80 -21.91 -10.05
C ALA A 239 3.33 -21.73 -10.08
N THR A 240 3.85 -21.35 -11.25
CA THR A 240 5.26 -21.05 -11.48
C THR A 240 5.42 -19.61 -11.97
N TYR A 241 6.67 -19.16 -12.05
CA TYR A 241 7.04 -17.87 -12.65
C TYR A 241 6.47 -17.69 -14.07
N GLU A 242 6.37 -18.76 -14.84
CA GLU A 242 5.80 -18.76 -16.19
C GLU A 242 4.28 -18.89 -16.18
N SER A 243 3.72 -19.83 -15.41
CA SER A 243 2.27 -20.08 -15.45
C SER A 243 1.45 -18.95 -14.83
N SER A 244 2.04 -18.19 -13.91
CA SER A 244 1.45 -16.97 -13.31
C SER A 244 1.56 -15.74 -14.22
N GLY A 245 2.36 -15.78 -15.28
CA GLY A 245 2.65 -14.61 -16.11
C GLY A 245 3.65 -13.62 -15.51
N TYR A 246 4.25 -13.90 -14.34
CA TYR A 246 5.28 -13.03 -13.75
C TYR A 246 6.50 -12.86 -14.66
N ASN A 247 6.83 -13.87 -15.47
CA ASN A 247 7.82 -13.75 -16.54
C ASN A 247 7.49 -12.68 -17.58
N THR A 248 6.21 -12.55 -17.92
CA THR A 248 5.71 -11.56 -18.89
C THR A 248 5.75 -10.17 -18.28
N LEU A 249 5.35 -10.03 -17.01
CA LEU A 249 5.45 -8.76 -16.27
C LEU A 249 6.91 -8.30 -16.13
N ALA A 250 7.82 -9.19 -15.74
CA ALA A 250 9.24 -8.88 -15.62
C ALA A 250 9.86 -8.44 -16.96
N ALA A 251 9.49 -9.10 -18.06
CA ALA A 251 9.96 -8.73 -19.40
C ALA A 251 9.37 -7.39 -19.86
N MET A 252 8.07 -7.14 -19.61
CA MET A 252 7.39 -5.90 -19.96
C MET A 252 8.05 -4.70 -19.26
N PHE A 253 8.36 -4.85 -17.97
CA PHE A 253 8.88 -3.78 -17.14
C PHE A 253 10.41 -3.60 -17.21
N GLU A 254 11.16 -4.45 -17.93
CA GLU A 254 12.62 -4.33 -18.10
C GLU A 254 13.11 -2.91 -18.36
N PRO A 255 12.48 -2.12 -19.27
CA PRO A 255 12.98 -0.80 -19.62
C PRO A 255 12.56 0.32 -18.65
N THR A 256 11.95 -0.01 -17.51
CA THR A 256 11.40 0.99 -16.58
C THR A 256 12.42 1.99 -16.09
N THR A 257 11.95 3.22 -15.95
CA THR A 257 12.71 4.36 -15.42
C THR A 257 12.16 4.86 -14.09
N ILE A 258 11.16 4.16 -13.55
CA ILE A 258 10.51 4.44 -12.27
C ILE A 258 10.40 3.15 -11.45
N PRO A 259 10.40 3.20 -10.11
CA PRO A 259 10.18 2.00 -9.30
C PRO A 259 8.84 1.38 -9.62
N ILE A 260 8.83 0.06 -9.79
CA ILE A 260 7.63 -0.75 -10.00
C ILE A 260 7.57 -1.78 -8.89
N PHE A 261 6.41 -1.96 -8.27
CA PHE A 261 6.18 -2.96 -7.24
C PHE A 261 4.75 -3.46 -7.33
N PHE A 262 4.47 -4.61 -6.73
CA PHE A 262 3.09 -5.04 -6.58
C PHE A 262 2.45 -4.28 -5.44
N SER A 263 1.57 -3.34 -5.77
CA SER A 263 0.82 -2.56 -4.78
C SER A 263 -0.19 -3.43 -4.04
N GLU A 264 -0.59 -4.56 -4.64
CA GLU A 264 -1.32 -5.67 -4.03
C GLU A 264 -0.88 -6.98 -4.69
N TYR A 265 -0.76 -8.06 -3.91
CA TYR A 265 -0.67 -9.43 -4.40
C TYR A 265 -1.20 -10.43 -3.36
N GLY A 266 -1.35 -11.70 -3.76
CA GLY A 266 -1.75 -12.79 -2.86
C GLY A 266 -3.15 -13.34 -3.17
N CYS A 267 -3.32 -13.87 -4.38
CA CYS A 267 -4.57 -14.49 -4.86
C CYS A 267 -5.11 -15.53 -3.87
N ASN A 268 -6.41 -15.46 -3.55
CA ASN A 268 -7.07 -16.37 -2.63
C ASN A 268 -7.96 -17.44 -3.31
N LEU A 269 -7.91 -17.59 -4.64
CA LEU A 269 -8.67 -18.63 -5.36
C LEU A 269 -8.30 -20.06 -4.94
N VAL A 270 -7.09 -20.26 -4.40
CA VAL A 270 -6.63 -21.52 -3.81
C VAL A 270 -6.25 -21.25 -2.35
N ALA A 271 -6.93 -21.93 -1.42
CA ALA A 271 -6.74 -21.76 0.01
C ALA A 271 -6.22 -23.06 0.69
N PRO A 272 -5.42 -22.95 1.77
CA PRO A 272 -4.85 -21.71 2.30
C PRO A 272 -3.81 -21.12 1.34
N ARG A 273 -3.56 -19.80 1.41
CA ARG A 273 -2.55 -19.17 0.56
C ARG A 273 -1.17 -19.59 1.04
N VAL A 274 -0.40 -20.20 0.15
CA VAL A 274 0.95 -20.72 0.45
C VAL A 274 2.06 -19.68 0.21
N PHE A 275 1.73 -18.60 -0.49
CA PHE A 275 2.59 -17.45 -0.78
C PHE A 275 3.92 -17.79 -1.51
N ASP A 276 3.93 -18.82 -2.35
CA ASP A 276 5.13 -19.21 -3.11
C ASP A 276 5.56 -18.11 -4.11
N GLU A 277 4.65 -17.22 -4.51
CA GLU A 277 4.93 -16.02 -5.30
C GLU A 277 5.92 -15.07 -4.64
N VAL A 278 6.05 -15.10 -3.30
CA VAL A 278 7.06 -14.33 -2.56
C VAL A 278 8.46 -14.68 -3.07
N LEU A 279 8.76 -15.98 -3.21
CA LEU A 279 10.09 -16.41 -3.65
C LEU A 279 10.37 -16.07 -5.12
N ALA A 280 9.32 -15.93 -5.94
CA ALA A 280 9.47 -15.44 -7.30
C ALA A 280 9.70 -13.92 -7.34
N LEU A 281 8.88 -13.15 -6.63
CA LEU A 281 8.91 -11.68 -6.58
C LEU A 281 10.23 -11.14 -6.01
N TYR A 282 10.73 -11.75 -4.94
CA TYR A 282 12.01 -11.37 -4.31
C TYR A 282 13.20 -12.20 -4.85
N GLY A 283 12.97 -13.01 -5.89
CA GLY A 283 13.98 -13.86 -6.51
C GLY A 283 14.81 -13.16 -7.59
N PRO A 284 15.85 -13.83 -8.12
CA PRO A 284 16.81 -13.24 -9.07
C PRO A 284 16.18 -12.77 -10.39
N ASN A 285 15.05 -13.33 -10.80
CA ASN A 285 14.39 -12.96 -12.06
C ASN A 285 13.50 -11.71 -11.96
N MET A 286 13.25 -11.21 -10.74
CA MET A 286 12.35 -10.08 -10.50
C MET A 286 13.01 -8.95 -9.71
N THR A 287 14.34 -8.98 -9.57
CA THR A 287 15.08 -7.94 -8.85
C THR A 287 14.96 -6.55 -9.45
N LEU A 288 14.40 -6.37 -10.64
CA LEU A 288 14.07 -5.06 -11.18
C LEU A 288 12.87 -4.42 -10.44
N LEU A 289 11.87 -5.23 -10.07
CA LEU A 289 10.76 -4.76 -9.26
C LEU A 289 11.26 -4.47 -7.84
N SER A 290 10.61 -3.54 -7.19
CA SER A 290 10.90 -3.04 -5.85
C SER A 290 10.07 -3.74 -4.79
N GLY A 291 9.72 -5.02 -5.00
CA GLY A 291 8.97 -5.85 -4.07
C GLY A 291 7.45 -5.71 -4.18
N GLY A 292 6.73 -5.81 -3.06
CA GLY A 292 5.27 -5.64 -3.05
C GLY A 292 4.60 -5.77 -1.68
N LEU A 293 3.28 -5.59 -1.67
CA LEU A 293 2.42 -5.68 -0.48
C LEU A 293 1.37 -6.79 -0.63
N VAL A 294 1.23 -7.64 0.39
CA VAL A 294 0.17 -8.64 0.43
C VAL A 294 -1.17 -7.98 0.77
N TYR A 295 -2.21 -8.30 0.00
CA TYR A 295 -3.58 -7.95 0.31
C TYR A 295 -4.24 -9.09 1.12
N GLU A 296 -4.68 -8.92 2.37
CA GLU A 296 -4.58 -7.73 3.23
C GLU A 296 -4.41 -8.13 4.72
N TRP A 297 -4.15 -7.15 5.60
CA TRP A 297 -3.86 -7.41 7.01
C TRP A 297 -5.03 -8.06 7.75
N SER A 298 -6.20 -7.43 7.78
CA SER A 298 -7.36 -7.88 8.55
C SER A 298 -8.42 -8.54 7.67
N GLU A 299 -9.10 -9.54 8.22
CA GLU A 299 -10.22 -10.20 7.54
C GLU A 299 -11.48 -9.31 7.55
N GLU A 300 -11.96 -8.96 6.36
CA GLU A 300 -13.10 -8.05 6.16
C GLU A 300 -14.32 -8.73 5.48
N GLY A 301 -14.32 -10.07 5.40
CA GLY A 301 -15.38 -10.88 4.79
C GLY A 301 -15.13 -11.24 3.33
N ASN A 302 -13.90 -11.07 2.85
CA ASN A 302 -13.43 -11.35 1.49
C ASN A 302 -12.39 -12.48 1.42
N ASP A 303 -12.09 -13.13 2.56
CA ASP A 303 -11.14 -14.24 2.70
C ASP A 303 -9.69 -13.86 2.30
N PHE A 304 -9.29 -12.60 2.52
CA PHE A 304 -7.92 -12.10 2.28
C PHE A 304 -7.14 -11.79 3.56
N GLY A 305 -7.76 -11.85 4.74
CA GLY A 305 -7.14 -11.40 5.98
C GLY A 305 -6.02 -12.32 6.47
N LEU A 306 -4.89 -11.72 6.87
CA LEU A 306 -3.84 -12.42 7.64
C LEU A 306 -4.25 -12.61 9.11
N VAL A 307 -5.06 -11.70 9.65
CA VAL A 307 -5.53 -11.73 11.04
C VAL A 307 -7.02 -11.44 11.13
N THR A 308 -7.66 -11.89 12.20
CA THR A 308 -9.03 -11.47 12.56
C THR A 308 -8.97 -10.56 13.77
N ILE A 309 -9.49 -9.34 13.65
CA ILE A 309 -9.64 -8.39 14.76
C ILE A 309 -11.06 -8.52 15.32
N ASN A 310 -11.18 -8.90 16.58
CA ASN A 310 -12.46 -9.10 17.24
C ASN A 310 -13.00 -7.78 17.80
N SER A 311 -14.32 -7.73 18.06
CA SER A 311 -14.99 -6.55 18.63
C SER A 311 -14.48 -6.12 20.01
N ASN A 312 -13.85 -7.03 20.76
CA ASN A 312 -13.20 -6.72 22.04
C ASN A 312 -11.72 -6.31 21.88
N ALA A 313 -11.31 -5.95 20.67
CA ALA A 313 -9.94 -5.60 20.26
C ALA A 313 -8.88 -6.72 20.36
N SER A 314 -9.26 -7.95 20.76
CA SER A 314 -8.37 -9.11 20.66
C SER A 314 -8.14 -9.50 19.20
N MET A 315 -7.03 -10.18 18.92
CA MET A 315 -6.64 -10.59 17.58
C MET A 315 -6.38 -12.10 17.52
N ASN A 316 -6.79 -12.73 16.42
CA ASN A 316 -6.39 -14.09 16.07
C ASN A 316 -5.50 -14.06 14.84
N LEU A 317 -4.35 -14.73 14.88
CA LEU A 317 -3.54 -14.96 13.68
C LEU A 317 -4.17 -16.04 12.80
N GLY A 318 -4.25 -15.79 11.49
CA GLY A 318 -4.70 -16.75 10.49
C GLY A 318 -3.62 -17.72 10.04
N GLY A 319 -4.02 -18.78 9.33
CA GLY A 319 -3.07 -19.71 8.69
C GLY A 319 -2.18 -19.01 7.66
N ASP A 320 -2.76 -18.06 6.92
CA ASP A 320 -2.06 -17.26 5.92
C ASP A 320 -0.95 -16.40 6.53
N TYR A 321 -1.13 -15.85 7.74
CA TYR A 321 -0.05 -15.16 8.46
C TYR A 321 1.15 -16.09 8.67
N MET A 322 0.91 -17.35 9.05
CA MET A 322 1.98 -18.33 9.30
C MET A 322 2.67 -18.77 8.02
N ASN A 323 1.91 -18.95 6.93
CA ASN A 323 2.46 -19.28 5.62
C ASN A 323 3.31 -18.12 5.10
N LEU A 324 2.82 -16.89 5.19
CA LEU A 324 3.53 -15.70 4.76
C LEU A 324 4.82 -15.49 5.57
N LEU A 325 4.77 -15.62 6.90
CA LEU A 325 5.96 -15.58 7.76
C LEU A 325 7.01 -16.61 7.31
N THR A 326 6.56 -17.81 6.94
CA THR A 326 7.46 -18.87 6.46
C THR A 326 8.13 -18.48 5.14
N GLN A 327 7.43 -17.83 4.22
CA GLN A 327 8.01 -17.41 2.94
C GLN A 327 8.87 -16.15 3.08
N TYR A 328 8.46 -15.16 3.86
CA TYR A 328 9.26 -13.95 4.12
C TYR A 328 10.59 -14.28 4.81
N ASN A 329 10.62 -15.26 5.72
CA ASN A 329 11.88 -15.72 6.33
C ASN A 329 12.87 -16.33 5.33
N LYS A 330 12.44 -16.70 4.12
CA LYS A 330 13.31 -17.24 3.06
C LYS A 330 13.84 -16.16 2.10
N ILE A 331 13.40 -14.91 2.23
CA ILE A 331 13.85 -13.81 1.36
C ILE A 331 15.36 -13.60 1.56
N ASP A 332 16.11 -13.56 0.46
CA ASP A 332 17.49 -13.12 0.45
C ASP A 332 17.54 -11.58 0.52
N VAL A 333 17.65 -11.05 1.73
CA VAL A 333 17.72 -9.60 1.99
C VAL A 333 18.90 -8.95 1.25
N GLY A 334 20.02 -9.66 1.11
CA GLY A 334 21.20 -9.15 0.41
C GLY A 334 20.93 -8.97 -1.09
N LEU A 335 20.23 -9.91 -1.71
CA LEU A 335 19.84 -9.84 -3.12
C LEU A 335 18.93 -8.64 -3.40
N ILE A 336 17.89 -8.43 -2.60
CA ILE A 336 16.90 -7.37 -2.84
C ILE A 336 17.42 -5.96 -2.51
N GLN A 337 18.42 -5.87 -1.62
CA GLN A 337 19.11 -4.62 -1.29
C GLN A 337 20.29 -4.31 -2.22
N ALA A 338 20.63 -5.21 -3.15
CA ALA A 338 21.69 -4.97 -4.11
C ALA A 338 21.30 -3.83 -5.07
N ALA A 339 22.19 -2.84 -5.19
CA ALA A 339 22.01 -1.73 -6.12
C ALA A 339 22.11 -2.20 -7.58
N ASN A 340 21.36 -1.54 -8.47
CA ASN A 340 21.43 -1.76 -9.91
C ASN A 340 21.67 -0.41 -10.60
N SER A 341 22.92 0.02 -10.60
CA SER A 341 23.33 1.35 -11.13
C SER A 341 22.88 1.61 -12.57
N THR A 342 22.80 0.57 -13.41
CA THR A 342 22.30 0.70 -14.79
C THR A 342 20.82 1.03 -14.82
N ALA A 343 20.00 0.34 -14.02
CA ALA A 343 18.57 0.61 -13.93
C ALA A 343 18.29 1.98 -13.26
N GLU A 344 19.04 2.31 -12.21
CA GLU A 344 18.95 3.58 -11.47
C GLU A 344 19.33 4.82 -12.29
N SER A 345 19.98 4.67 -13.44
CA SER A 345 20.45 5.79 -14.29
C SER A 345 19.70 5.92 -15.63
N ARG A 346 18.70 5.07 -15.89
CA ARG A 346 17.91 5.16 -17.14
C ARG A 346 17.08 6.45 -17.15
N ALA A 347 17.14 7.16 -18.27
CA ALA A 347 16.33 8.35 -18.50
C ALA A 347 14.96 7.96 -19.05
N ALA A 348 13.90 8.57 -18.50
CA ALA A 348 12.54 8.37 -18.97
C ALA A 348 12.40 8.68 -20.48
N PRO A 349 11.68 7.86 -21.25
CA PRO A 349 11.40 8.18 -22.64
C PRO A 349 10.55 9.46 -22.72
N LYS A 350 10.75 10.25 -23.78
CA LYS A 350 9.84 11.37 -24.07
C LYS A 350 8.47 10.85 -24.46
N CYS A 351 7.43 11.43 -23.89
CA CYS A 351 6.06 11.10 -24.25
C CYS A 351 5.80 11.32 -25.74
N LYS A 352 5.26 10.30 -26.41
CA LYS A 352 4.91 10.33 -27.83
C LYS A 352 3.87 9.26 -28.10
N SER A 353 2.96 9.51 -29.04
CA SER A 353 1.85 8.59 -29.34
C SER A 353 2.31 7.19 -29.75
N SER A 354 3.52 7.06 -30.30
CA SER A 354 4.12 5.76 -30.65
C SER A 354 4.54 4.88 -29.47
N LEU A 355 4.48 5.38 -28.23
CA LEU A 355 4.60 4.53 -27.03
C LEU A 355 3.32 3.75 -26.75
N ILE A 356 2.18 4.19 -27.27
CA ILE A 356 0.86 3.62 -27.02
C ILE A 356 0.45 2.77 -28.22
N SER A 357 0.10 1.53 -27.97
CA SER A 357 -0.13 0.51 -29.00
C SER A 357 -1.60 0.07 -29.12
N SER A 358 -2.36 0.11 -28.04
CA SER A 358 -3.73 -0.39 -27.98
C SER A 358 -4.73 0.60 -28.55
N SER A 359 -5.69 0.08 -29.32
CA SER A 359 -6.82 0.89 -29.78
C SER A 359 -7.74 1.21 -28.59
N GLY A 360 -8.05 2.48 -28.38
CA GLY A 360 -8.93 2.94 -27.30
C GLY A 360 -8.20 3.51 -26.09
N PHE A 361 -6.89 3.24 -25.94
CA PHE A 361 -6.06 3.90 -24.94
C PHE A 361 -5.75 5.35 -25.36
N ASN A 362 -5.77 6.28 -24.42
CA ASN A 362 -5.43 7.67 -24.69
C ASN A 362 -3.96 7.82 -25.11
N ASN A 363 -3.70 8.21 -26.35
CA ASN A 363 -2.35 8.47 -26.85
C ASN A 363 -1.99 9.95 -26.97
N SER A 364 -2.83 10.83 -26.40
CA SER A 364 -2.57 12.26 -26.23
C SER A 364 -1.93 12.51 -24.88
N PHE A 365 -0.86 13.28 -24.87
CA PHE A 365 -0.19 13.72 -23.63
C PHE A 365 -0.55 15.15 -23.24
N VAL A 366 -1.62 15.68 -23.85
CA VAL A 366 -2.25 16.93 -23.40
C VAL A 366 -3.07 16.63 -22.15
N ILE A 367 -2.63 17.19 -21.02
CA ILE A 367 -3.29 17.06 -19.72
C ILE A 367 -4.12 18.32 -19.43
N PRO A 368 -5.22 18.22 -18.67
CA PRO A 368 -6.01 19.39 -18.29
C PRO A 368 -5.21 20.37 -17.43
N ASP A 369 -5.52 21.65 -17.56
CA ASP A 369 -5.01 22.70 -16.67
C ASP A 369 -5.50 22.49 -15.22
N VAL A 370 -4.82 23.12 -14.27
CA VAL A 370 -5.27 23.13 -12.87
C VAL A 370 -6.69 23.73 -12.81
N PRO A 371 -7.67 23.06 -12.15
CA PRO A 371 -9.03 23.54 -12.01
C PRO A 371 -9.10 24.96 -11.42
N SER A 372 -10.19 25.67 -11.73
CA SER A 372 -10.41 27.03 -11.22
C SER A 372 -10.27 27.09 -9.70
N GLY A 373 -9.39 27.98 -9.21
CA GLY A 373 -9.07 28.11 -7.79
C GLY A 373 -8.06 27.08 -7.23
N GLY A 374 -7.77 26.00 -7.95
CA GLY A 374 -6.77 25.00 -7.54
C GLY A 374 -5.35 25.57 -7.47
N GLN A 375 -4.99 26.47 -8.39
CA GLN A 375 -3.69 27.16 -8.35
C GLN A 375 -3.50 28.02 -7.09
N ALA A 376 -4.59 28.57 -6.54
CA ALA A 376 -4.55 29.30 -5.27
C ALA A 376 -4.29 28.36 -4.09
N LEU A 377 -4.86 27.15 -4.10
CA LEU A 377 -4.58 26.12 -3.10
C LEU A 377 -3.11 25.68 -3.17
N ILE A 378 -2.60 25.38 -4.36
CA ILE A 378 -1.18 25.07 -4.57
C ILE A 378 -0.29 26.20 -4.05
N ASN A 379 -0.69 27.45 -4.29
CA ASN A 379 0.15 28.58 -3.92
C ASN A 379 0.16 28.93 -2.44
N SER A 380 -0.99 28.83 -1.78
CA SER A 380 -1.21 29.32 -0.41
C SER A 380 -1.28 28.21 0.63
N GLY A 381 -1.36 26.95 0.20
CA GLY A 381 -1.62 25.81 1.08
C GLY A 381 -3.10 25.66 1.40
N VAL A 382 -3.44 24.58 2.11
CA VAL A 382 -4.77 24.38 2.71
C VAL A 382 -4.64 24.52 4.22
N SER A 383 -5.67 25.02 4.89
CA SER A 383 -5.64 25.23 6.33
C SER A 383 -5.90 23.92 7.08
N MET A 384 -4.99 23.54 7.98
CA MET A 384 -5.15 22.43 8.91
C MET A 384 -5.26 22.92 10.35
N SER A 385 -5.99 22.18 11.19
CA SER A 385 -6.17 22.48 12.62
C SER A 385 -4.93 22.17 13.47
N ALA A 386 -4.10 21.23 13.04
CA ALA A 386 -2.89 20.79 13.72
C ALA A 386 -1.74 20.59 12.72
N THR A 387 -0.51 20.69 13.22
CA THR A 387 0.70 20.37 12.46
C THR A 387 1.17 18.98 12.84
N ALA A 388 1.27 18.08 11.86
CA ALA A 388 1.75 16.72 12.04
C ALA A 388 3.19 16.68 12.60
N ALA A 389 3.42 15.85 13.61
CA ALA A 389 4.73 15.70 14.24
C ALA A 389 4.90 14.33 14.91
N PHE A 390 6.12 13.78 14.87
CA PHE A 390 6.42 12.61 15.67
C PHE A 390 6.27 12.89 17.17
N VAL A 391 5.77 11.90 17.91
CA VAL A 391 5.63 11.90 19.37
C VAL A 391 6.41 10.73 19.97
N SER A 392 6.74 10.82 21.25
CA SER A 392 7.48 9.75 21.92
C SER A 392 6.62 8.51 22.14
N VAL A 393 7.07 7.37 21.61
CA VAL A 393 6.47 6.05 21.88
C VAL A 393 6.98 5.54 23.23
N THR A 394 6.16 5.66 24.27
CA THR A 394 6.51 5.22 25.64
C THR A 394 5.87 3.89 26.02
N ALA A 395 4.70 3.59 25.48
CA ALA A 395 4.05 2.29 25.62
C ALA A 395 4.49 1.38 24.48
N THR A 396 5.29 0.37 24.80
CA THR A 396 5.83 -0.59 23.81
C THR A 396 5.23 -1.98 23.93
N THR A 397 4.46 -2.25 24.98
CA THR A 397 3.87 -3.57 25.23
C THR A 397 2.43 -3.61 24.73
N VAL A 398 2.11 -4.63 23.94
CA VAL A 398 0.73 -4.91 23.50
C VAL A 398 -0.10 -5.36 24.70
N THR A 399 -1.24 -4.71 24.91
CA THR A 399 -2.15 -4.99 26.03
C THR A 399 -3.35 -5.83 25.61
N GLN A 400 -3.68 -5.82 24.32
CA GLN A 400 -4.77 -6.61 23.75
C GLN A 400 -4.37 -8.09 23.70
N PRO A 401 -5.29 -9.03 23.99
CA PRO A 401 -5.03 -10.45 23.80
C PRO A 401 -4.79 -10.76 22.32
N VAL A 402 -3.72 -11.50 22.03
CA VAL A 402 -3.42 -12.00 20.68
C VAL A 402 -3.27 -13.51 20.77
N PHE A 403 -3.95 -14.23 19.90
CA PHE A 403 -3.95 -15.69 19.86
C PHE A 403 -3.33 -16.18 18.54
N ASN A 404 -2.60 -17.28 18.59
CA ASN A 404 -2.13 -17.94 17.37
C ASN A 404 -3.27 -18.72 16.69
N THR A 405 -2.93 -19.45 15.62
CA THR A 405 -3.85 -20.30 14.85
C THR A 405 -4.49 -21.46 15.60
N ASN A 406 -3.91 -21.89 16.74
CA ASN A 406 -4.46 -22.96 17.59
C ASN A 406 -5.18 -22.42 18.84
N GLY A 407 -5.34 -21.09 18.95
CA GLY A 407 -6.01 -20.44 20.07
C GLY A 407 -5.13 -20.22 21.30
N VAL A 408 -3.83 -20.55 21.25
CA VAL A 408 -2.90 -20.24 22.35
C VAL A 408 -2.55 -18.75 22.34
N ALA A 409 -2.69 -18.11 23.50
CA ALA A 409 -2.32 -16.71 23.68
C ALA A 409 -0.82 -16.50 23.51
N LEU A 410 -0.46 -15.54 22.65
CA LEU A 410 0.90 -15.05 22.51
C LEU A 410 1.25 -14.16 23.70
N LYS A 411 2.49 -14.32 24.18
CA LYS A 411 3.05 -13.55 25.30
C LYS A 411 4.22 -12.71 24.83
N ASP A 412 4.61 -11.75 25.65
CA ASP A 412 5.81 -10.92 25.45
C ASP A 412 5.82 -10.20 24.09
N LEU A 413 4.65 -9.71 23.70
CA LEU A 413 4.46 -8.88 22.51
C LEU A 413 4.89 -7.45 22.82
N VAL A 414 6.14 -7.16 22.45
CA VAL A 414 6.79 -5.87 22.70
C VAL A 414 7.37 -5.33 21.40
N LEU A 415 7.13 -4.06 21.13
CA LEU A 415 7.72 -3.29 20.04
C LEU A 415 9.23 -3.18 20.24
N LYS A 416 10.01 -3.61 19.25
CA LYS A 416 11.45 -3.38 19.23
C LYS A 416 11.72 -2.07 18.51
N MET A 417 12.21 -1.07 19.24
CA MET A 417 12.60 0.20 18.64
C MET A 417 13.74 -0.03 17.64
N SER A 418 13.56 0.47 16.41
CA SER A 418 14.55 0.42 15.33
C SER A 418 14.82 1.82 14.80
N SER A 419 16.03 2.02 14.27
CA SER A 419 16.40 3.20 13.48
C SER A 419 16.62 2.85 12.00
N ASN A 420 16.37 1.60 11.62
CA ASN A 420 16.49 1.09 10.26
C ASN A 420 15.18 0.47 9.82
N ALA A 421 14.96 0.37 8.50
CA ALA A 421 13.88 -0.42 7.94
C ALA A 421 13.87 -1.84 8.52
N ASN A 422 12.68 -2.31 8.89
CA ASN A 422 12.50 -3.67 9.35
C ASN A 422 12.81 -4.66 8.22
N THR A 423 13.21 -5.86 8.56
CA THR A 423 13.48 -6.93 7.58
C THR A 423 13.11 -8.28 8.18
N PRO A 424 12.86 -9.32 7.36
CA PRO A 424 12.65 -10.66 7.86
C PRO A 424 13.82 -11.12 8.75
N SER A 425 13.51 -11.48 9.99
CA SER A 425 14.52 -11.78 11.01
C SER A 425 14.54 -13.25 11.44
N ASN A 426 14.07 -14.16 10.57
CA ASN A 426 13.85 -15.58 10.90
C ASN A 426 13.01 -15.76 12.17
N ALA A 427 12.01 -14.89 12.35
CA ALA A 427 11.15 -14.93 13.53
C ALA A 427 10.30 -16.20 13.50
N SER A 428 10.12 -16.81 14.68
CA SER A 428 9.21 -17.95 14.88
C SER A 428 8.12 -17.57 15.88
N ILE A 429 6.87 -17.93 15.59
CA ILE A 429 5.77 -17.85 16.55
C ILE A 429 5.57 -19.25 17.14
N SER A 430 5.97 -19.42 18.41
CA SER A 430 5.87 -20.69 19.13
C SER A 430 4.41 -21.10 19.34
N GLY A 431 4.07 -22.33 18.99
CA GLY A 431 2.72 -22.91 19.08
C GLY A 431 2.22 -23.56 17.78
N ALA A 432 2.96 -23.42 16.67
CA ALA A 432 2.65 -24.06 15.40
C ALA A 432 2.91 -25.58 15.44
N GLY A 433 1.92 -26.34 15.96
CA GLY A 433 1.76 -27.73 15.55
C GLY A 433 1.11 -27.74 14.17
N SER A 434 1.76 -28.34 13.19
CA SER A 434 1.15 -28.62 11.88
C SER A 434 -0.10 -29.48 12.12
N SER A 435 -1.29 -28.90 11.99
CA SER A 435 -2.51 -29.68 11.95
C SER A 435 -2.73 -30.15 10.52
N THR A 436 -2.18 -31.31 10.19
CA THR A 436 -2.75 -32.16 9.13
C THR A 436 -4.13 -32.63 9.58
N THR A 437 -5.18 -31.89 9.21
CA THR A 437 -6.56 -32.34 9.35
C THR A 437 -6.93 -33.23 8.17
N THR A 438 -6.87 -34.54 8.39
CA THR A 438 -7.55 -35.53 7.55
C THR A 438 -9.05 -35.24 7.51
N GLY A 439 -9.56 -34.90 6.33
CA GLY A 439 -10.96 -34.56 6.13
C GLY A 439 -11.92 -35.69 6.50
N SER A 440 -12.77 -35.44 7.49
CA SER A 440 -13.99 -36.21 7.72
C SER A 440 -15.17 -35.50 7.05
N LYS A 441 -15.79 -36.18 6.10
CA LYS A 441 -16.95 -35.75 5.29
C LYS A 441 -18.15 -35.37 6.18
N PRO A 442 -18.86 -34.24 5.97
CA PRO A 442 -20.10 -33.98 6.69
C PRO A 442 -21.26 -34.78 6.10
N SER A 443 -22.02 -35.40 6.99
CA SER A 443 -23.29 -36.09 6.76
C SER A 443 -24.39 -35.13 6.33
N LYS A 444 -25.12 -35.50 5.26
CA LYS A 444 -26.29 -34.79 4.72
C LYS A 444 -27.42 -34.68 5.76
N ALA A 445 -27.91 -33.47 5.99
CA ALA A 445 -29.17 -33.22 6.66
C ALA A 445 -30.35 -33.44 5.68
N ALA A 446 -31.44 -33.99 6.21
CA ALA A 446 -32.63 -34.40 5.49
C ALA A 446 -33.51 -33.22 5.03
N ALA A 447 -34.08 -33.35 3.82
CA ALA A 447 -35.09 -32.46 3.27
C ALA A 447 -36.51 -32.84 3.73
N PRO A 448 -37.46 -31.89 3.84
CA PRO A 448 -38.87 -32.21 3.92
C PRO A 448 -39.56 -32.12 2.55
N GLY A 449 -40.36 -33.14 2.26
CA GLY A 449 -41.73 -32.97 1.74
C GLY A 449 -41.94 -32.65 0.26
N SER A 450 -42.19 -33.70 -0.52
CA SER A 450 -42.62 -33.68 -1.92
C SER A 450 -43.95 -32.95 -2.14
N HIS A 451 -44.01 -32.06 -3.14
CA HIS A 451 -45.23 -31.81 -3.90
C HIS A 451 -44.92 -31.86 -5.40
N VAL A 452 -45.61 -32.78 -6.07
CA VAL A 452 -45.56 -33.03 -7.51
C VAL A 452 -46.56 -32.12 -8.19
N VAL A 453 -46.13 -31.28 -9.14
CA VAL A 453 -46.94 -30.89 -10.29
C VAL A 453 -46.06 -30.83 -11.55
N THR A 454 -46.65 -31.40 -12.59
CA THR A 454 -46.25 -31.73 -13.96
C THR A 454 -45.52 -30.70 -14.82
N ALA A 455 -44.79 -31.26 -15.79
CA ALA A 455 -43.98 -30.64 -16.82
C ALA A 455 -44.74 -29.73 -17.82
N GLY A 456 -44.04 -28.70 -18.29
CA GLY A 456 -44.30 -27.97 -19.52
C GLY A 456 -43.05 -27.14 -19.85
N GLY A 457 -42.27 -27.56 -20.85
CA GLY A 457 -41.07 -26.84 -21.28
C GLY A 457 -41.39 -25.74 -22.29
N VAL A 458 -40.58 -24.67 -22.32
CA VAL A 458 -40.10 -23.92 -23.50
C VAL A 458 -38.85 -23.11 -23.09
N LEU A 459 -37.91 -23.01 -24.04
CA LEU A 459 -36.62 -22.33 -24.06
C LEU A 459 -36.60 -20.85 -23.62
N ALA A 460 -35.40 -20.44 -23.18
CA ALA A 460 -34.61 -19.26 -23.63
C ALA A 460 -34.21 -18.26 -22.51
N GLY A 461 -32.93 -17.88 -22.55
CA GLY A 461 -32.43 -16.65 -21.92
C GLY A 461 -31.35 -16.85 -20.85
N ALA A 462 -30.13 -17.21 -21.24
CA ALA A 462 -28.96 -17.05 -20.39
C ALA A 462 -28.56 -15.55 -20.40
N VAL A 463 -28.69 -14.89 -19.24
CA VAL A 463 -28.02 -13.61 -18.96
C VAL A 463 -27.06 -13.89 -17.80
N GLY A 464 -25.77 -13.90 -18.12
CA GLY A 464 -24.70 -13.97 -17.13
C GLY A 464 -24.62 -12.65 -16.37
N VAL A 465 -24.72 -12.74 -15.05
CA VAL A 465 -24.43 -11.63 -14.14
C VAL A 465 -22.94 -11.68 -13.84
N LEU A 466 -22.22 -10.69 -14.36
CA LEU A 466 -20.83 -10.39 -14.02
C LEU A 466 -20.81 -9.80 -12.61
N ALA A 467 -20.12 -10.44 -11.68
CA ALA A 467 -19.85 -9.88 -10.37
C ALA A 467 -18.78 -8.80 -10.52
N VAL A 468 -19.20 -7.55 -10.38
CA VAL A 468 -18.33 -6.40 -10.12
C VAL A 468 -17.94 -6.51 -8.64
N MET A 469 -16.69 -6.86 -8.37
CA MET A 469 -16.08 -6.61 -7.06
C MET A 469 -15.38 -5.25 -7.15
N LEU A 470 -15.68 -4.42 -6.14
CA LEU A 470 -15.39 -3.00 -6.03
C LEU A 470 -13.89 -2.70 -5.94
#